data_AF-A0A6J1VKL4-F1
#
_entry.id   AF-A0A6J1VKL4-F1
#
_cell.length_a   1.000
_cell.length_b   1.000
_cell.length_c   1.000
_cell.angle_alpha   90.00
_cell.angle_beta   90.00
_cell.angle_gamma   90.00
#
_symmetry.space_group_name_H-M   'P 1'
#
loop_
_entity.id
_entity.type
_entity.pdbx_description
1 polymer ?
#
loop_
_entity_poly.entity_id
_entity_poly.type
_entity_poly.pdbx_seq_one_letter_code
_entity_poly.pdbx_strand_id
1 'polypeptide(L)'
;MAKDERQMIMEAAAQTEAVSHYKKEQAVTYFNRGSMGAYYKHLEDGQLEFQEAIGIMVYVKMLLAKTNCTRTKEQEEAGVEYSRAYMEKEGCQLLPKLKQEKHNCTFGIFINMRTEKKAVVSQDCIITPRIKLPF
;
A
#
# COMPACT_ATOMS: atom_id res chain seq x y z
N MET A 1 -10.13 -32.22 -1.16
CA MET A 1 -8.80 -31.59 -1.14
C MET A 1 -8.66 -30.80 0.14
N ALA A 2 -7.79 -31.26 1.04
CA ALA A 2 -7.56 -30.65 2.34
C ALA A 2 -6.78 -29.33 2.17
N LYS A 3 -6.92 -28.42 3.13
CA LYS A 3 -6.20 -27.12 3.16
C LYS A 3 -4.68 -27.32 3.01
N ASP A 4 -4.18 -28.39 3.61
CA ASP A 4 -2.77 -28.80 3.60
C ASP A 4 -2.29 -29.23 2.22
N GLU A 5 -3.17 -29.82 1.41
CA GLU A 5 -2.86 -30.27 0.05
C GLU A 5 -2.69 -29.09 -0.90
N ARG A 6 -3.53 -28.05 -0.75
CA ARG A 6 -3.38 -26.80 -1.51
C ARG A 6 -2.12 -26.03 -1.11
N GLN A 7 -1.76 -26.08 0.17
CA GLN A 7 -0.58 -25.43 0.72
C GLN A 7 0.71 -26.06 0.18
N MET A 8 0.81 -27.40 0.22
CA MET A 8 1.93 -28.13 -0.37
C MET A 8 2.08 -27.85 -1.88
N ILE A 9 0.98 -27.76 -2.63
CA ILE A 9 1.02 -27.45 -4.07
C ILE A 9 1.52 -26.03 -4.34
N MET A 10 1.09 -25.05 -3.54
CA MET A 10 1.56 -23.67 -3.67
C MET A 10 3.03 -23.51 -3.28
N GLU A 11 3.47 -24.15 -2.20
CA GLU A 11 4.86 -24.17 -1.75
C GLU A 11 5.76 -24.83 -2.81
N ALA A 12 5.33 -25.97 -3.36
CA ALA A 12 6.04 -26.66 -4.45
C ALA A 12 6.13 -25.78 -5.72
N ALA A 13 5.05 -25.08 -6.09
CA ALA A 13 5.05 -24.17 -7.24
C ALA A 13 5.95 -22.95 -7.02
N ALA A 14 5.99 -22.40 -5.80
CA ALA A 14 6.81 -21.26 -5.43
C ALA A 14 8.30 -21.60 -5.31
N GLN A 15 8.63 -22.86 -5.04
CA GLN A 15 9.99 -23.41 -4.97
C GLN A 15 10.52 -23.90 -6.32
N THR A 16 9.72 -23.85 -7.40
CA THR A 16 10.25 -24.13 -8.74
C THR A 16 11.40 -23.18 -9.03
N GLU A 17 12.49 -23.72 -9.57
CA GLU A 17 13.74 -22.99 -9.85
C GLU A 17 13.49 -21.73 -10.70
N ALA A 18 12.53 -21.80 -11.64
CA ALA A 18 12.10 -20.67 -12.45
C ALA A 18 11.43 -19.54 -11.63
N VAL A 19 10.56 -19.86 -10.66
CA VAL A 19 9.90 -18.86 -9.81
C VAL A 19 10.89 -18.24 -8.81
N SER A 20 11.80 -19.06 -8.28
CA SER A 20 12.91 -18.62 -7.45
C SER A 20 13.80 -17.61 -8.18
N HIS A 21 14.26 -17.96 -9.39
CA HIS A 21 15.08 -17.09 -10.24
C HIS A 21 14.37 -15.78 -10.59
N TYR A 22 13.09 -15.86 -11.02
CA TYR A 22 12.29 -14.69 -11.36
C TYR A 22 12.16 -13.70 -10.19
N LYS A 23 11.95 -14.20 -8.97
CA LYS A 23 11.83 -13.36 -7.77
C LYS A 23 13.15 -12.67 -7.39
N LYS A 24 14.28 -13.38 -7.51
CA LYS A 24 15.62 -12.79 -7.31
C LYS A 24 15.89 -11.67 -8.31
N GLU A 25 15.57 -11.89 -9.59
CA GLU A 25 15.72 -10.88 -10.65
C GLU A 25 14.85 -9.63 -10.42
N GLN A 26 13.61 -9.79 -9.94
CA GLN A 26 12.77 -8.65 -9.59
C GLN A 26 13.38 -7.81 -8.44
N ALA A 27 13.91 -8.46 -7.40
CA ALA A 27 14.53 -7.76 -6.28
C ALA A 27 15.76 -6.96 -6.72
N VAL A 28 16.60 -7.57 -7.57
CA VAL A 28 17.77 -6.90 -8.17
C VAL A 28 17.33 -5.71 -9.03
N THR A 29 16.30 -5.88 -9.85
CA THR A 29 15.77 -4.81 -10.70
C THR A 29 15.27 -3.63 -9.86
N TYR A 30 14.54 -3.90 -8.78
CA TYR A 30 14.04 -2.86 -7.88
C TYR A 30 15.19 -2.08 -7.22
N PHE A 31 16.21 -2.77 -6.72
CA PHE A 31 17.38 -2.14 -6.10
C PHE A 31 18.11 -1.22 -7.08
N ASN A 32 18.40 -1.71 -8.29
CA ASN A 32 19.12 -0.92 -9.30
C ASN A 32 18.33 0.29 -9.80
N ARG A 33 16.99 0.26 -9.78
CA ARG A 33 16.17 1.45 -10.11
C ARG A 33 16.34 2.60 -9.12
N GLY A 34 16.65 2.30 -7.86
CA GLY A 34 16.85 3.29 -6.80
C GLY A 34 18.31 3.69 -6.58
N SER A 35 19.26 3.08 -7.30
CA SER A 35 20.70 3.28 -7.13
C SER A 35 21.27 4.06 -8.32
N MET A 36 21.94 5.19 -8.05
CA MET A 36 22.78 5.85 -9.05
C MET A 36 24.22 5.32 -8.93
N GLY A 37 24.77 4.75 -10.00
CA GLY A 37 26.15 4.25 -10.01
C GLY A 37 26.28 2.87 -10.65
N ALA A 38 26.99 1.96 -9.97
CA ALA A 38 27.29 0.63 -10.48
C ALA A 38 26.02 -0.24 -10.59
N TYR A 39 26.04 -1.19 -11.54
CA TYR A 39 25.00 -2.22 -11.64
C TYR A 39 25.31 -3.36 -10.68
N TYR A 40 24.32 -3.75 -9.88
CA TYR A 40 24.42 -4.83 -8.90
C TYR A 40 23.66 -6.05 -9.40
N LYS A 41 24.24 -7.25 -9.23
CA LYS A 41 23.59 -8.54 -9.45
C LYS A 41 23.53 -9.33 -8.15
N HIS A 42 22.58 -10.24 -8.02
CA HIS A 42 22.52 -11.14 -6.87
C HIS A 42 23.63 -12.21 -6.96
N LEU A 43 24.09 -12.71 -5.81
CA LEU A 43 24.98 -13.86 -5.71
C LEU A 43 24.13 -15.14 -5.56
N GLU A 44 24.61 -16.25 -6.14
CA GLU A 44 23.83 -17.50 -6.29
C GLU A 44 23.33 -18.07 -4.95
N ASP A 45 24.07 -17.83 -3.85
CA ASP A 45 23.77 -18.29 -2.48
C ASP A 45 22.64 -17.53 -1.76
N GLY A 46 21.94 -16.61 -2.44
CA GLY A 46 20.81 -15.90 -1.86
C GLY A 46 19.70 -16.87 -1.42
N GLN A 47 19.51 -17.02 -0.11
CA GLN A 47 18.46 -17.85 0.47
C GLN A 47 17.09 -17.18 0.27
N LEU A 48 16.13 -17.93 -0.28
CA LEU A 48 14.73 -17.52 -0.38
C LEU A 48 13.97 -18.15 0.78
N GLU A 49 13.63 -17.34 1.77
CA GLU A 49 12.71 -17.76 2.82
C GLU A 49 11.27 -17.42 2.40
N PHE A 50 10.43 -18.44 2.30
CA PHE A 50 9.00 -18.28 2.10
C PHE A 50 8.34 -18.28 3.46
N GLN A 51 7.80 -17.14 3.86
CA GLN A 51 6.90 -17.09 5.00
C GLN A 51 5.48 -16.96 4.47
N GLU A 52 4.62 -17.91 4.82
CA GLU A 52 3.19 -17.73 4.61
C GLU A 52 2.73 -16.46 5.31
N ALA A 53 2.06 -15.61 4.56
CA ALA A 53 1.49 -14.39 5.07
C ALA A 53 0.28 -14.74 5.96
N ILE A 54 0.53 -15.09 7.23
CA ILE A 54 -0.50 -15.17 8.27
C ILE A 54 -0.97 -13.73 8.52
N GLY A 55 -2.01 -13.34 7.81
CA GLY A 55 -2.53 -11.99 7.87
C GLY A 55 -3.99 -11.88 7.46
N ILE A 56 -4.58 -10.75 7.79
CA ILE A 56 -5.96 -10.41 7.45
C ILE A 56 -5.93 -9.30 6.40
N MET A 57 -6.75 -9.48 5.37
CA MET A 57 -7.07 -8.42 4.42
C MET A 57 -8.28 -7.65 4.92
N VAL A 58 -8.10 -6.35 5.20
CA VAL A 58 -9.15 -5.43 5.61
C VAL A 58 -9.47 -4.50 4.45
N TYR A 59 -10.74 -4.45 4.05
CA TYR A 59 -11.21 -3.53 3.02
C TYR A 59 -11.99 -2.40 3.67
N VAL A 60 -11.51 -1.17 3.51
CA VAL A 60 -12.13 0.02 4.08
C VAL A 60 -12.68 0.88 2.96
N LYS A 61 -14.00 1.10 2.96
CA LYS A 61 -14.66 2.06 2.08
C LYS A 61 -14.96 3.32 2.85
N MET A 62 -14.52 4.47 2.34
CA MET A 62 -14.76 5.76 3.00
C MET A 62 -14.85 6.90 2.00
N LEU A 63 -15.66 7.89 2.37
CA LEU A 63 -15.81 9.14 1.62
C LEU A 63 -14.86 10.17 2.22
N LEU A 64 -13.86 10.58 1.45
CA LEU A 64 -12.90 11.62 1.80
C LEU A 64 -13.36 12.97 1.23
N ALA A 65 -13.02 14.06 1.91
CA ALA A 65 -13.32 15.41 1.47
C ALA A 65 -12.12 16.33 1.73
N LYS A 66 -11.88 17.25 0.79
CA LYS A 66 -10.78 18.21 0.87
C LYS A 66 -10.96 19.17 2.05
N THR A 67 -9.88 19.41 2.79
CA THR A 67 -9.81 20.39 3.88
C THR A 67 -9.27 21.74 3.38
N ASN A 68 -9.23 22.73 4.26
CA ASN A 68 -8.56 24.02 4.03
C ASN A 68 -7.02 23.96 4.12
N CYS A 69 -6.44 22.82 4.50
CA CYS A 69 -4.99 22.67 4.65
C CYS A 69 -4.32 22.10 3.40
N THR A 70 -3.07 22.51 3.19
CA THR A 70 -2.18 21.95 2.17
C THR A 70 -0.97 21.32 2.84
N ARG A 71 -0.57 20.12 2.40
CA ARG A 71 0.71 19.53 2.80
C ARG A 71 1.84 20.24 2.04
N THR A 72 2.94 20.56 2.70
CA THR A 72 4.14 21.07 2.03
C THR A 72 4.94 19.92 1.39
N LYS A 73 5.86 20.22 0.47
CA LYS A 73 6.70 19.19 -0.15
C LYS A 73 7.61 18.50 0.86
N GLU A 74 8.14 19.21 1.85
CA GLU A 74 8.96 18.59 2.90
C GLU A 74 8.15 17.59 3.73
N GLN A 75 6.86 17.87 3.96
CA GLN A 75 5.95 16.97 4.66
C GLN A 75 5.56 15.73 3.85
N GLU A 76 5.63 15.81 2.54
CA GLU A 76 5.38 14.70 1.61
C GLU A 76 6.61 13.78 1.52
N GLU A 77 7.80 14.37 1.40
CA GLU A 77 9.09 13.66 1.28
C GLU A 77 9.53 13.00 2.59
N ALA A 78 9.25 13.63 3.74
CA ALA A 78 9.59 13.06 5.04
C ALA A 78 8.75 11.83 5.42
N GLY A 79 7.72 11.49 4.63
CA GLY A 79 6.85 10.34 4.88
C GLY A 79 6.14 10.37 6.24
N VAL A 80 6.05 11.56 6.85
CA VAL A 80 5.59 11.71 8.23
C VAL A 80 4.09 11.44 8.27
N GLU A 81 3.72 10.40 9.01
CA GLU A 81 2.33 10.10 9.37
C GLU A 81 1.86 11.14 10.40
N TYR A 82 1.31 12.26 9.93
CA TYR A 82 0.66 13.22 10.81
C TYR A 82 -0.61 12.61 11.39
N SER A 83 -0.68 12.51 12.71
CA SER A 83 -1.89 12.06 13.37
C SER A 83 -3.04 13.04 13.11
N ARG A 84 -4.27 12.52 13.04
CA ARG A 84 -5.48 13.33 12.90
C ARG A 84 -5.55 14.45 13.94
N ALA A 85 -5.21 14.14 15.20
CA ALA A 85 -5.24 15.09 16.31
C ALA A 85 -4.26 16.26 16.11
N TYR A 86 -3.09 16.00 15.50
CA TYR A 86 -2.15 17.07 15.16
C TYR A 86 -2.74 17.99 14.09
N MET A 87 -3.26 17.44 12.98
CA MET A 87 -3.83 18.26 11.91
C MET A 87 -5.09 19.03 12.35
N GLU A 88 -5.92 18.44 13.23
CA GLU A 88 -7.07 19.13 13.83
C GLU A 88 -6.61 20.29 14.74
N LYS A 89 -5.51 20.13 15.48
CA LYS A 89 -4.90 21.21 16.28
C LYS A 89 -4.33 22.34 15.40
N GLU A 90 -3.81 22.02 14.23
CA GLU A 90 -3.37 22.99 13.22
C GLU A 90 -4.55 23.69 12.49
N GLY A 91 -5.80 23.40 12.88
CA GLY A 91 -6.98 24.08 12.33
C GLY A 91 -7.44 23.54 10.97
N CYS A 92 -7.04 22.33 10.60
CA CYS A 92 -7.47 21.69 9.37
C CYS A 92 -8.94 21.25 9.45
N GLN A 93 -9.81 21.96 8.74
CA GLN A 93 -11.24 21.76 8.74
C GLN A 93 -11.76 21.45 7.34
N LEU A 94 -12.88 20.74 7.28
CA LEU A 94 -13.59 20.50 6.02
C LEU A 94 -14.06 21.82 5.42
N LEU A 95 -13.94 21.95 4.09
CA LEU A 95 -14.53 23.07 3.38
C LEU A 95 -16.07 23.05 3.49
N PRO A 96 -16.77 24.19 3.30
CA PRO A 96 -18.22 24.21 3.23
C PRO A 96 -18.76 23.22 2.20
N LYS A 97 -19.87 22.51 2.49
CA LYS A 97 -20.40 21.39 1.67
C LYS A 97 -20.45 21.67 0.16
N LEU A 98 -20.85 22.89 -0.24
CA LEU A 98 -20.95 23.31 -1.65
C LEU A 98 -19.58 23.42 -2.36
N LYS A 99 -18.52 23.65 -1.59
CA LYS A 99 -17.13 23.76 -2.07
C LYS A 99 -16.35 22.46 -1.88
N GLN A 100 -16.91 21.46 -1.20
CA GLN A 100 -16.23 20.19 -0.97
C GLN A 100 -16.01 19.47 -2.29
N GLU A 101 -14.76 19.12 -2.53
CA GLU A 101 -14.36 18.08 -3.46
C GLU A 101 -14.28 16.78 -2.68
N LYS A 102 -14.94 15.74 -3.18
CA LYS A 102 -15.10 14.47 -2.47
C LYS A 102 -14.60 13.31 -3.31
N HIS A 103 -14.01 12.34 -2.63
CA HIS A 103 -13.48 11.12 -3.22
C HIS A 103 -14.06 9.92 -2.48
N ASN A 104 -14.73 9.03 -3.19
CA ASN A 104 -15.14 7.75 -2.64
C ASN A 104 -14.01 6.76 -2.83
N CYS A 105 -13.37 6.37 -1.73
CA CYS A 105 -12.17 5.55 -1.75
C CYS A 105 -12.41 4.17 -1.14
N THR A 106 -11.82 3.15 -1.74
CA THR A 106 -11.67 1.81 -1.20
C THR A 106 -10.19 1.52 -1.00
N PHE A 107 -9.81 1.12 0.21
CA PHE A 107 -8.46 0.72 0.56
C PHE A 107 -8.43 -0.75 0.94
N GLY A 108 -7.49 -1.51 0.40
CA GLY A 108 -7.14 -2.83 0.90
C GLY A 108 -5.89 -2.73 1.77
N ILE A 109 -6.03 -3.08 3.04
CA ILE A 109 -4.96 -3.04 4.04
C ILE A 109 -4.65 -4.48 4.45
N PHE A 110 -3.40 -4.89 4.26
CA PHE A 110 -2.89 -6.15 4.80
C PHE A 110 -2.37 -5.93 6.21
N ILE A 111 -2.82 -6.75 7.15
CA ILE A 111 -2.35 -6.77 8.54
C ILE A 111 -1.66 -8.10 8.77
N ASN A 112 -0.35 -8.07 9.03
CA ASN A 112 0.39 -9.25 9.44
C ASN A 112 0.06 -9.55 10.91
N MET A 113 -0.59 -10.67 11.19
CA MET A 113 -1.08 -10.98 12.54
C MET A 113 0.03 -11.35 13.52
N ARG A 114 1.23 -11.69 13.03
CA ARG A 114 2.38 -12.05 13.88
C ARG A 114 3.17 -10.84 14.33
N THR A 115 3.31 -9.85 13.46
CA THR A 115 4.15 -8.65 13.71
C THR A 115 3.32 -7.39 13.94
N GLU A 116 2.01 -7.48 13.76
CA GLU A 116 1.04 -6.36 13.77
C GLU A 116 1.35 -5.25 12.74
N LYS A 117 2.32 -5.48 11.85
CA LYS A 117 2.67 -4.56 10.77
C LYS A 117 1.52 -4.47 9.77
N LYS A 118 1.26 -3.25 9.31
CA LYS A 118 0.16 -2.92 8.40
C LYS A 118 0.76 -2.35 7.12
N ALA A 119 0.21 -2.74 5.98
CA ALA A 119 0.56 -2.19 4.69
C ALA A 119 -0.70 -1.94 3.87
N VAL A 120 -0.82 -0.76 3.25
CA VAL A 120 -1.84 -0.53 2.24
C VAL A 120 -1.38 -1.22 0.95
N VAL A 121 -2.13 -2.23 0.51
CA VAL A 121 -1.77 -3.05 -0.67
C VAL A 121 -2.64 -2.74 -1.88
N SER A 122 -3.75 -2.02 -1.70
CA SER A 122 -4.55 -1.46 -2.80
C SER A 122 -5.26 -0.18 -2.37
N GLN A 123 -5.44 0.72 -3.34
CA GLN A 123 -6.17 1.97 -3.17
C GLN A 123 -6.89 2.28 -4.50
N ASP A 124 -8.20 2.48 -4.42
CA ASP A 124 -9.03 2.93 -5.53
C ASP A 124 -9.88 4.11 -5.07
N CYS A 125 -9.80 5.25 -5.75
CA CYS A 125 -10.49 6.48 -5.38
C CYS A 125 -11.17 7.08 -6.60
N ILE A 126 -12.48 7.26 -6.51
CA ILE A 126 -13.29 7.84 -7.58
C ILE A 126 -13.82 9.20 -7.10
N ILE A 127 -13.65 10.22 -7.93
CA ILE A 127 -14.23 11.56 -7.67
C ILE A 127 -15.74 11.44 -7.63
N THR A 128 -16.36 11.86 -6.52
CA THR A 128 -17.82 11.92 -6.42
C THR A 128 -18.31 13.20 -7.10
N PRO A 129 -19.08 13.11 -8.20
CA PRO A 129 -19.53 14.29 -8.92
C PRO A 129 -20.39 15.18 -7.99
N ARG A 130 -20.21 16.50 -8.10
CA ARG A 130 -21.08 17.46 -7.40
C ARG A 130 -22.51 17.27 -7.93
N ILE A 131 -23.45 17.00 -7.03
CA ILE A 131 -24.87 17.08 -7.37
C ILE A 131 -25.14 18.52 -7.81
N LYS A 132 -25.38 18.72 -9.11
CA LYS A 132 -25.90 19.97 -9.63
C LYS A 132 -27.34 20.08 -9.14
N LEU A 133 -27.59 20.92 -8.15
CA LEU A 133 -28.96 21.29 -7.80
C LEU A 133 -29.55 22.04 -9.01
N PRO A 134 -30.76 21.68 -9.49
CA PRO A 134 -31.46 22.51 -10.45
C PRO A 134 -31.78 23.85 -9.77
N PHE A 135 -31.33 24.94 -10.39
CA PHE A 135 -31.78 26.28 -10.05
C PHE A 135 -33.19 26.50 -10.59
#